data_AF-A0A660ZKD5-F1
#
_entry.id   AF-A0A660ZKD5-F1
#
_cell.length_a   1.000
_cell.length_b   1.000
_cell.length_c   1.000
_cell.angle_alpha   90.00
_cell.angle_beta   90.00
_cell.angle_gamma   90.00
#
_symmetry.space_group_name_H-M   'P 1'
#
loop_
_entity.id
_entity.type
_entity.pdbx_description
1 polymer ?
#
loop_
_entity_poly.entity_id
_entity_poly.type
_entity_poly.pdbx_seq_one_letter_code
_entity_poly.pdbx_strand_id
1 'polypeptide(L)'
;MKFLNYQNDVAEAPNSDELMKRLKIMLHDMFSAEYVIVFITPEEPSQKIGYPEDVNIQFVRTSEQTELPEPVRDKPLGKEDKSHRYIPAEEITRTVLDELLKLANLNLEGYDEIILNFTLENRYLGFISLHKKGKFTKAEKRRLKALIPFITLAIRLANHLSLTESLSKYALRFIINNLVQNYDLTPSEEFVIHKLVRGYDLKEIARERGTTIHAIRKIVRSIYKKVGVQRRAELLAKIFEE
;
A
#
# COMPACT_ATOMS: atom_id res chain seq x y z
N MET A 1 13.32 9.77 -26.10
CA MET A 1 13.85 10.58 -24.97
C MET A 1 12.92 10.53 -23.75
N LYS A 2 11.65 10.95 -23.83
CA LYS A 2 10.71 10.90 -22.68
C LYS A 2 10.56 9.53 -22.00
N PHE A 3 10.56 8.43 -22.76
CA PHE A 3 10.40 7.08 -22.20
C PHE A 3 11.54 6.66 -21.25
N LEU A 4 12.81 6.91 -21.62
CA LEU A 4 13.94 6.60 -20.74
C LEU A 4 13.90 7.43 -19.45
N ASN A 5 13.44 8.68 -19.54
CA ASN A 5 13.31 9.53 -18.35
C ASN A 5 12.27 8.94 -17.37
N TYR A 6 11.15 8.40 -17.88
CA TYR A 6 10.17 7.72 -17.01
C TYR A 6 10.71 6.42 -16.41
N GLN A 7 11.49 5.64 -17.15
CA GLN A 7 12.06 4.40 -16.60
C GLN A 7 13.01 4.69 -15.44
N ASN A 8 13.88 5.69 -15.58
CA ASN A 8 14.80 6.09 -14.50
C ASN A 8 14.01 6.67 -13.32
N ASP A 9 13.02 7.52 -13.59
CA ASP A 9 12.20 8.12 -12.54
C ASP A 9 11.44 7.05 -11.73
N VAL A 10 10.80 6.08 -12.39
CA VAL A 10 10.13 4.96 -11.69
C VAL A 10 11.14 4.11 -10.90
N ALA A 11 12.34 3.86 -11.45
CA ALA A 11 13.37 3.06 -10.79
C ALA A 11 13.99 3.74 -9.55
N GLU A 12 13.97 5.07 -9.48
CA GLU A 12 14.51 5.85 -8.35
C GLU A 12 13.51 6.08 -7.22
N ALA A 13 12.36 5.38 -7.22
CA ALA A 13 11.37 5.53 -6.16
C ALA A 13 11.88 4.96 -4.82
N PRO A 14 11.79 5.72 -3.70
CA PRO A 14 12.33 5.33 -2.40
C PRO A 14 11.49 4.30 -1.64
N ASN A 15 10.23 4.09 -2.02
CA ASN A 15 9.29 3.18 -1.36
C ASN A 15 8.16 2.75 -2.33
N SER A 16 7.30 1.83 -1.87
CA SER A 16 6.18 1.31 -2.67
C SER A 16 5.23 2.41 -3.13
N ASP A 17 4.85 3.34 -2.23
CA ASP A 17 3.86 4.38 -2.54
C ASP A 17 4.34 5.32 -3.65
N GLU A 18 5.59 5.80 -3.56
CA GLU A 18 6.19 6.68 -4.55
C GLU A 18 6.44 5.95 -5.87
N LEU A 19 6.78 4.65 -5.83
CA LEU A 19 6.93 3.81 -7.03
C LEU A 19 5.60 3.73 -7.80
N MET A 20 4.51 3.46 -7.08
CA MET A 20 3.17 3.37 -7.67
C MET A 20 2.66 4.71 -8.19
N LYS A 21 2.96 5.80 -7.48
CA LYS A 21 2.64 7.15 -7.94
C LYS A 21 3.38 7.53 -9.23
N ARG A 22 4.68 7.25 -9.33
CA ARG A 22 5.47 7.52 -10.55
C ARG A 22 5.00 6.65 -11.72
N LEU A 23 4.70 5.38 -11.46
CA LEU A 23 4.10 4.48 -12.45
C LEU A 23 2.76 5.05 -12.98
N LYS A 24 1.91 5.56 -12.09
CA LYS A 24 0.64 6.20 -12.47
C LYS A 24 0.85 7.42 -13.37
N ILE A 25 1.77 8.31 -13.01
CA ILE A 25 2.10 9.51 -13.81
C ILE A 25 2.62 9.11 -15.19
N MET A 26 3.54 8.15 -15.26
CA MET A 26 4.04 7.62 -16.53
C MET A 26 2.90 7.11 -17.42
N LEU A 27 1.99 6.30 -16.87
CA LEU A 27 0.88 5.72 -17.64
C LEU A 27 -0.12 6.79 -18.10
N HIS A 28 -0.44 7.76 -17.24
CA HIS A 28 -1.29 8.90 -17.60
C HIS A 28 -0.69 9.65 -18.80
N ASP A 29 0.59 10.03 -18.71
CA ASP A 29 1.26 10.84 -19.73
C ASP A 29 1.46 10.09 -21.05
N MET A 30 1.81 8.80 -20.98
CA MET A 30 2.15 8.00 -22.16
C MET A 30 0.93 7.62 -23.00
N PHE A 31 -0.25 7.54 -22.38
CA PHE A 31 -1.48 7.08 -23.00
C PHE A 31 -2.58 8.15 -23.06
N SER A 32 -2.31 9.34 -22.51
CA SER A 32 -3.32 10.40 -22.35
C SER A 32 -4.59 9.86 -21.69
N ALA A 33 -4.42 8.96 -20.73
CA ALA A 33 -5.52 8.37 -19.98
C ALA A 33 -5.91 9.35 -18.88
N GLU A 34 -7.13 9.87 -18.90
CA GLU A 34 -7.61 10.79 -17.87
C GLU A 34 -7.67 10.13 -16.49
N TYR A 35 -7.95 8.82 -16.45
CA TYR A 35 -7.91 8.05 -15.21
C TYR A 35 -6.99 6.85 -15.35
N VAL A 36 -6.10 6.73 -14.38
CA VAL A 36 -5.27 5.55 -14.15
C VAL A 36 -5.56 5.05 -12.76
N ILE A 37 -6.21 3.89 -12.70
CA ILE A 37 -6.58 3.21 -11.46
C ILE A 37 -5.57 2.10 -11.26
N VAL A 38 -4.94 2.07 -10.09
CA VAL A 38 -4.05 0.98 -9.73
C VAL A 38 -4.57 0.35 -8.45
N PHE A 39 -4.84 -0.94 -8.52
CA PHE A 39 -5.23 -1.74 -7.38
C PHE A 39 -4.20 -2.85 -7.26
N ILE A 40 -3.55 -2.93 -6.10
CA ILE A 40 -2.69 -4.06 -5.75
C ILE A 40 -3.39 -4.75 -4.59
N THR A 41 -3.64 -6.05 -4.70
CA THR A 41 -4.17 -6.83 -3.58
C THR A 41 -3.16 -6.77 -2.47
N PRO A 42 -3.53 -6.22 -1.32
CA PRO A 42 -2.63 -6.24 -0.19
C PRO A 42 -2.47 -7.69 0.29
N GLU A 43 -1.26 -8.14 0.67
CA GLU A 43 -1.17 -9.31 1.57
C GLU A 43 -1.79 -8.98 2.95
N GLU A 44 -1.97 -7.69 3.28
CA GLU A 44 -2.80 -7.18 4.37
C GLU A 44 -3.43 -5.79 4.10
N PRO A 45 -4.68 -5.52 4.52
CA PRO A 45 -5.50 -4.41 4.05
C PRO A 45 -4.94 -3.03 4.44
N SER A 46 -4.03 -2.45 3.65
CA SER A 46 -3.64 -1.05 3.90
C SER A 46 -3.08 -0.22 2.75
N GLN A 47 -2.82 -0.75 1.54
CA GLN A 47 -2.35 0.10 0.43
C GLN A 47 -3.28 0.02 -0.78
N LYS A 48 -4.15 1.03 -0.91
CA LYS A 48 -4.98 1.27 -2.09
C LYS A 48 -4.63 2.66 -2.60
N ILE A 49 -3.94 2.72 -3.75
CA ILE A 49 -3.34 3.97 -4.27
C ILE A 49 -4.09 4.37 -5.54
N GLY A 50 -4.90 5.43 -5.46
CA GLY A 50 -5.51 5.97 -6.67
C GLY A 50 -6.69 6.92 -6.47
N TYR A 51 -7.34 6.85 -5.31
CA TYR A 51 -8.50 7.67 -4.97
C TYR A 51 -8.18 8.71 -3.88
N PRO A 52 -9.05 9.72 -3.70
CA PRO A 52 -9.06 10.55 -2.49
C PRO A 52 -8.97 9.69 -1.21
N GLU A 53 -8.27 10.20 -0.20
CA GLU A 53 -7.94 9.45 1.03
C GLU A 53 -9.20 8.87 1.73
N ASP A 54 -10.28 9.63 1.74
CA ASP A 54 -11.60 9.26 2.25
C ASP A 54 -12.23 8.07 1.50
N VAL A 55 -12.08 8.02 0.18
CA VAL A 55 -12.56 6.92 -0.67
C VAL A 55 -11.77 5.63 -0.39
N ASN A 56 -10.44 5.73 -0.22
CA ASN A 56 -9.62 4.58 0.15
C ASN A 56 -9.99 4.05 1.54
N ILE A 57 -10.20 4.94 2.52
CA ILE A 57 -10.63 4.58 3.90
C ILE A 57 -11.99 3.89 3.87
N GLN A 58 -12.95 4.43 3.10
CA GLN A 58 -14.29 3.86 3.00
C GLN A 58 -14.26 2.47 2.35
N PHE A 59 -13.48 2.30 1.27
CA PHE A 59 -13.36 1.02 0.60
C PHE A 59 -12.66 -0.05 1.46
N VAL A 60 -11.64 0.31 2.27
CA VAL A 60 -11.03 -0.62 3.23
C VAL A 60 -12.07 -1.11 4.25
N ARG A 61 -12.83 -0.18 4.84
CA ARG A 61 -13.87 -0.48 5.83
C ARG A 61 -15.00 -1.35 5.27
N THR A 62 -15.40 -1.16 4.01
CA THR A 62 -16.41 -2.02 3.37
C THR A 62 -15.83 -3.37 2.96
N SER A 63 -14.58 -3.41 2.46
CA SER A 63 -13.93 -4.66 2.04
C SER A 63 -13.59 -5.61 3.20
N GLU A 64 -13.37 -5.10 4.42
CA GLU A 64 -13.23 -5.96 5.62
C GLU A 64 -14.54 -6.70 5.98
N GLN A 65 -15.68 -6.25 5.45
CA GLN A 65 -16.99 -6.87 5.63
C GLN A 65 -17.43 -7.68 4.39
N THR A 66 -16.65 -7.65 3.31
CA THR A 66 -16.96 -8.37 2.07
C THR A 66 -16.01 -9.56 1.98
N GLU A 67 -16.51 -10.77 2.22
CA GLU A 67 -15.76 -11.97 1.85
C GLU A 67 -15.44 -11.87 0.36
N LEU A 68 -14.15 -11.97 -0.01
CA LEU A 68 -13.79 -12.19 -1.41
C LEU A 68 -14.63 -13.36 -1.90
N PRO A 69 -15.35 -13.22 -3.03
CA PRO A 69 -16.27 -14.26 -3.47
C PRO A 69 -15.53 -15.61 -3.57
N GLU A 70 -16.22 -16.70 -3.19
CA GLU A 70 -15.66 -18.04 -3.04
C GLU A 70 -14.95 -18.67 -4.27
N PRO A 71 -15.13 -18.29 -5.56
CA PRO A 71 -14.60 -19.10 -6.67
C PRO A 71 -13.07 -19.03 -6.87
N VAL A 72 -12.32 -18.49 -5.91
CA VAL A 72 -10.84 -18.47 -5.91
C VAL A 72 -10.24 -19.68 -5.17
N ARG A 73 -11.00 -20.35 -4.28
CA ARG A 73 -10.44 -21.46 -3.47
C ARG A 73 -10.24 -22.78 -4.23
N ASP A 74 -11.08 -23.09 -5.23
CA ASP A 74 -11.20 -24.47 -5.75
C ASP A 74 -10.96 -24.66 -7.27
N LYS A 75 -10.31 -23.72 -7.97
CA LYS A 75 -10.00 -23.92 -9.41
C LYS A 75 -8.63 -24.57 -9.61
N PRO A 76 -8.51 -25.63 -10.44
CA PRO A 76 -7.27 -26.38 -10.59
C PRO A 76 -6.21 -25.55 -11.31
N LEU A 77 -5.21 -25.11 -10.53
CA LEU A 77 -3.99 -24.47 -11.01
C LEU A 77 -3.02 -25.55 -11.47
N GLY A 78 -2.79 -25.64 -12.78
CA GLY A 78 -1.97 -26.72 -13.33
C GLY A 78 -2.00 -26.80 -14.85
N LYS A 79 -1.59 -25.73 -15.53
CA LYS A 79 -0.86 -25.83 -16.80
C LYS A 79 0.18 -24.73 -16.81
N GLU A 80 1.44 -25.09 -17.11
CA GLU A 80 2.46 -24.11 -17.47
C GLU A 80 1.90 -23.24 -18.60
N ASP A 81 1.54 -22.00 -18.29
CA ASP A 81 1.23 -21.01 -19.32
C ASP A 81 2.27 -19.90 -19.14
N LYS A 82 3.16 -19.82 -20.13
CA LYS A 82 4.22 -18.80 -20.18
C LYS A 82 3.58 -17.46 -19.87
N SER A 83 4.12 -16.83 -18.83
CA SER A 83 3.66 -15.60 -18.22
C SER A 83 3.27 -14.54 -19.27
N HIS A 84 2.28 -13.71 -18.91
CA HIS A 84 1.80 -12.54 -19.67
C HIS A 84 0.79 -12.83 -20.81
N ARG A 85 -0.33 -13.49 -20.49
CA ARG A 85 -1.55 -13.32 -21.31
C ARG A 85 -2.30 -12.06 -20.90
N TYR A 86 -2.75 -11.30 -21.90
CA TYR A 86 -3.82 -10.31 -21.75
C TYR A 86 -5.08 -11.10 -21.34
N ILE A 87 -5.44 -11.06 -20.06
CA ILE A 87 -6.65 -11.71 -19.55
C ILE A 87 -7.77 -10.66 -19.64
N PRO A 88 -8.80 -10.85 -20.50
CA PRO A 88 -9.99 -10.02 -20.45
C PRO A 88 -10.52 -10.00 -19.02
N ALA A 89 -10.89 -8.81 -18.52
CA ALA A 89 -11.32 -8.62 -17.13
C ALA A 89 -12.22 -9.76 -16.65
N GLU A 90 -11.70 -10.56 -15.71
CA GLU A 90 -12.49 -11.58 -15.04
C GLU A 90 -13.58 -10.87 -14.22
N GLU A 91 -14.66 -11.58 -13.93
CA GLU A 91 -15.82 -11.06 -13.19
C GLU A 91 -15.41 -10.35 -11.89
N ILE A 92 -14.40 -10.90 -11.19
CA ILE A 92 -13.80 -10.32 -9.97
C ILE A 92 -13.22 -8.92 -10.21
N THR A 93 -12.48 -8.71 -11.30
CA THR A 93 -11.87 -7.40 -11.59
C THR A 93 -12.93 -6.34 -11.85
N ARG A 94 -14.03 -6.72 -12.53
CA ARG A 94 -15.15 -5.81 -12.79
C ARG A 94 -15.89 -5.43 -11.51
N THR A 95 -16.20 -6.38 -10.64
CA THR A 95 -16.90 -6.09 -9.38
C THR A 95 -16.09 -5.12 -8.51
N VAL A 96 -14.79 -5.38 -8.32
CA VAL A 96 -13.92 -4.51 -7.52
C VAL A 96 -13.80 -3.12 -8.15
N LEU A 97 -13.64 -3.06 -9.48
CA LEU A 97 -13.57 -1.78 -10.18
C LEU A 97 -14.88 -0.99 -10.06
N ASP A 98 -16.03 -1.62 -10.24
CA ASP A 98 -17.34 -0.97 -10.13
C ASP A 98 -17.57 -0.37 -8.74
N GLU A 99 -17.17 -1.08 -7.68
CA GLU A 99 -17.23 -0.56 -6.31
C GLU A 99 -16.32 0.66 -6.12
N LEU A 100 -15.09 0.57 -6.60
CA LEU A 100 -14.13 1.67 -6.53
C LEU A 100 -14.62 2.91 -7.29
N LEU A 101 -15.21 2.73 -8.47
CA LEU A 101 -15.79 3.82 -9.27
C LEU A 101 -16.99 4.46 -8.57
N LYS A 102 -17.86 3.66 -7.95
CA LYS A 102 -19.00 4.14 -7.15
C LYS A 102 -18.52 4.97 -5.96
N LEU A 103 -17.56 4.47 -5.19
CA LEU A 103 -17.03 5.17 -4.02
C LEU A 103 -16.32 6.47 -4.42
N ALA A 104 -15.67 6.50 -5.58
CA ALA A 104 -15.04 7.68 -6.13
C ALA A 104 -16.00 8.69 -6.78
N ASN A 105 -17.30 8.34 -6.88
CA ASN A 105 -18.31 9.08 -7.64
C ASN A 105 -17.86 9.40 -9.08
N LEU A 106 -17.19 8.44 -9.73
CA LEU A 106 -16.69 8.59 -11.09
C LEU A 106 -17.68 7.99 -12.10
N ASN A 107 -18.19 8.84 -13.00
CA ASN A 107 -18.91 8.38 -14.18
C ASN A 107 -17.94 8.26 -15.36
N LEU A 108 -17.76 7.04 -15.86
CA LEU A 108 -16.87 6.71 -16.98
C LEU A 108 -17.62 6.43 -18.28
N GLU A 109 -18.87 6.88 -18.40
CA GLU A 109 -19.60 6.85 -19.66
C GLU A 109 -18.83 7.61 -20.75
N GLY A 110 -18.65 6.97 -21.91
CA GLY A 110 -17.91 7.52 -23.05
C GLY A 110 -16.39 7.33 -23.00
N TYR A 111 -15.87 6.63 -22.00
CA TYR A 111 -14.45 6.25 -21.94
C TYR A 111 -14.21 4.89 -22.60
N ASP A 112 -13.10 4.76 -23.32
CA ASP A 112 -12.53 3.45 -23.66
C ASP A 112 -11.65 2.98 -22.50
N GLU A 113 -11.56 1.66 -22.31
CA GLU A 113 -10.92 1.06 -21.16
C GLU A 113 -9.89 0.01 -21.58
N ILE A 114 -8.75 -0.02 -20.88
CA ILE A 114 -7.83 -1.14 -20.89
C ILE A 114 -7.50 -1.54 -19.46
N ILE A 115 -7.82 -2.79 -19.10
CA ILE A 115 -7.45 -3.40 -17.83
C ILE A 115 -6.28 -4.36 -18.04
N LEU A 116 -5.26 -4.23 -17.19
CA LEU A 116 -4.14 -5.15 -17.07
C LEU A 116 -4.24 -5.86 -15.73
N ASN A 117 -4.39 -7.19 -15.76
CA ASN A 117 -4.38 -8.03 -14.56
C ASN A 117 -2.98 -8.57 -14.29
N PHE A 118 -2.59 -8.62 -13.03
CA PHE A 118 -1.29 -9.11 -12.59
C PHE A 118 -1.45 -10.29 -11.65
N THR A 119 -0.70 -11.34 -11.92
CA THR A 119 -0.62 -12.54 -11.09
C THR A 119 0.84 -12.91 -10.85
N LEU A 120 1.14 -13.49 -9.69
CA LEU A 120 2.45 -14.01 -9.32
C LEU A 120 2.25 -15.36 -8.64
N GLU A 121 2.92 -16.40 -9.13
CA GLU A 121 2.84 -17.76 -8.56
C GLU A 121 1.40 -18.22 -8.35
N ASN A 122 0.54 -17.94 -9.34
CA ASN A 122 -0.90 -18.21 -9.33
C ASN A 122 -1.73 -17.46 -8.27
N ARG A 123 -1.16 -16.45 -7.62
CA ARG A 123 -1.88 -15.51 -6.77
C ARG A 123 -2.21 -14.26 -7.57
N TYR A 124 -3.44 -13.77 -7.44
CA TYR A 124 -3.82 -12.47 -7.96
C TYR A 124 -3.07 -11.39 -7.18
N LEU A 125 -2.37 -10.50 -7.89
CA LEU A 125 -1.67 -9.36 -7.31
C LEU A 125 -2.44 -8.05 -7.47
N GLY A 126 -3.46 -8.00 -8.32
CA GLY A 126 -4.23 -6.80 -8.60
C GLY A 126 -4.32 -6.45 -10.08
N PHE A 127 -4.70 -5.20 -10.36
CA PHE A 127 -4.90 -4.69 -11.71
C PHE A 127 -4.49 -3.22 -11.87
N ILE A 128 -4.26 -2.84 -13.13
CA ILE A 128 -4.20 -1.45 -13.56
C ILE A 128 -5.29 -1.23 -14.60
N SER A 129 -6.18 -0.26 -14.38
CA SER A 129 -7.14 0.18 -15.38
C SER A 129 -6.77 1.56 -15.93
N LEU A 130 -6.77 1.68 -17.25
CA LEU A 130 -6.57 2.92 -17.99
C LEU A 130 -7.88 3.31 -18.65
N HIS A 131 -8.36 4.52 -18.35
CA HIS A 131 -9.56 5.07 -18.96
C HIS A 131 -9.21 6.31 -19.76
N LYS A 132 -9.65 6.33 -21.01
CA LYS A 132 -9.42 7.43 -21.94
C LYS A 132 -10.71 7.93 -22.57
N LYS A 133 -10.93 9.23 -22.70
CA LYS A 133 -12.04 9.74 -23.54
C LYS A 133 -11.77 9.39 -25.00
N GLY A 134 -12.70 8.66 -25.60
CA GLY A 134 -12.51 8.11 -26.94
C GLY A 134 -11.55 6.91 -26.97
N LYS A 135 -11.30 6.37 -28.16
CA LYS A 135 -10.68 5.04 -28.30
C LYS A 135 -9.16 5.07 -28.16
N PHE A 136 -8.61 4.05 -27.49
CA PHE A 136 -7.18 3.75 -27.56
C PHE A 136 -6.80 3.33 -28.98
N THR A 137 -5.81 4.00 -29.54
CA THR A 137 -5.28 3.73 -30.88
C THR A 137 -4.53 2.39 -30.91
N LYS A 138 -4.38 1.81 -32.11
CA LYS A 138 -3.56 0.61 -32.31
C LYS A 138 -2.10 0.82 -31.86
N ALA A 139 -1.56 2.02 -32.05
CA ALA A 139 -0.20 2.36 -31.64
C ALA A 139 -0.05 2.38 -30.12
N GLU A 140 -1.02 2.95 -29.41
CA GLU A 140 -1.08 2.94 -27.94
C GLU A 140 -1.17 1.50 -27.41
N LYS A 141 -2.07 0.68 -27.95
CA LYS A 141 -2.19 -0.73 -27.54
C LYS A 141 -0.88 -1.52 -27.74
N ARG A 142 -0.17 -1.30 -28.85
CA ARG A 142 1.16 -1.91 -29.09
C ARG A 142 2.20 -1.41 -28.10
N ARG A 143 2.22 -0.10 -27.82
CA ARG A 143 3.14 0.48 -26.84
C ARG A 143 2.88 -0.08 -25.45
N LEU A 144 1.63 -0.13 -25.01
CA LEU A 144 1.24 -0.73 -23.74
C LEU A 144 1.71 -2.17 -23.63
N LYS A 145 1.50 -2.98 -24.69
CA LYS A 145 1.99 -4.36 -24.74
C LYS A 145 3.51 -4.46 -24.56
N ALA A 146 4.28 -3.53 -25.14
CA ALA A 146 5.73 -3.48 -24.97
C ALA A 146 6.15 -3.05 -23.54
N LEU A 147 5.29 -2.32 -22.81
CA LEU A 147 5.54 -1.90 -21.44
C LEU A 147 5.20 -2.94 -20.39
N ILE A 148 4.37 -3.94 -20.71
CA ILE A 148 3.90 -4.95 -19.76
C ILE A 148 5.04 -5.52 -18.89
N PRO A 149 6.20 -5.95 -19.44
CA PRO A 149 7.28 -6.50 -18.61
C PRO A 149 7.81 -5.53 -17.55
N PHE A 150 7.93 -4.23 -17.89
CA PHE A 150 8.40 -3.19 -16.98
C PHE A 150 7.35 -2.87 -15.91
N ILE A 151 6.08 -2.81 -16.30
CA ILE A 151 4.96 -2.60 -15.37
C ILE A 151 4.88 -3.78 -14.39
N THR A 152 5.01 -5.01 -14.87
CA THR A 152 5.06 -6.21 -14.03
C THR A 152 6.23 -6.17 -13.04
N LEU A 153 7.42 -5.75 -13.48
CA LEU A 153 8.56 -5.59 -12.58
C LEU A 153 8.30 -4.53 -11.51
N ALA A 154 7.77 -3.36 -11.88
CA ALA A 154 7.43 -2.29 -10.94
C ALA A 154 6.42 -2.78 -9.88
N ILE A 155 5.39 -3.52 -10.29
CA ILE A 155 4.41 -4.09 -9.34
C ILE A 155 5.06 -5.12 -8.42
N ARG A 156 5.95 -5.99 -8.92
CA ARG A 156 6.68 -6.94 -8.09
C ARG A 156 7.56 -6.23 -7.06
N LEU A 157 8.26 -5.17 -7.46
CA LEU A 157 9.07 -4.36 -6.57
C LEU A 157 8.22 -3.62 -5.53
N ALA A 158 7.09 -3.03 -5.94
CA ALA A 158 6.14 -2.41 -5.02
C ALA A 158 5.65 -3.40 -3.97
N ASN A 159 5.26 -4.61 -4.41
CA ASN A 159 4.84 -5.67 -3.50
C ASN A 159 5.95 -6.08 -2.53
N HIS A 160 7.17 -6.27 -3.03
CA HIS A 160 8.32 -6.61 -2.18
C HIS A 160 8.62 -5.50 -1.15
N LEU A 161 8.63 -4.24 -1.57
CA LEU A 161 8.86 -3.09 -0.69
C LEU A 161 7.75 -2.98 0.37
N SER A 162 6.49 -3.12 -0.04
CA SER A 162 5.34 -3.12 0.86
C SER A 162 5.38 -4.25 1.88
N LEU A 163 5.79 -5.46 1.45
CA LEU A 163 5.99 -6.60 2.35
C LEU A 163 7.10 -6.33 3.36
N THR A 164 8.24 -5.80 2.92
CA THR A 164 9.33 -5.45 3.84
C THR A 164 8.94 -4.36 4.82
N GLU A 165 8.18 -3.35 4.41
CA GLU A 165 7.62 -2.32 5.29
C GLU A 165 6.64 -2.92 6.31
N SER A 166 5.75 -3.80 5.84
CA SER A 166 4.76 -4.48 6.68
C SER A 166 5.43 -5.38 7.70
N LEU A 167 6.36 -6.24 7.27
CA LEU A 167 7.14 -7.11 8.16
C LEU A 167 7.94 -6.30 9.19
N SER A 168 8.54 -5.19 8.79
CA SER A 168 9.25 -4.28 9.70
C SER A 168 8.30 -3.68 10.74
N LYS A 169 7.11 -3.23 10.30
CA LYS A 169 6.06 -2.70 11.19
C LYS A 169 5.53 -3.76 12.15
N TYR A 170 5.37 -5.00 11.69
CA TYR A 170 4.97 -6.14 12.51
C TYR A 170 6.02 -6.50 13.55
N ALA A 171 7.27 -6.65 13.14
CA ALA A 171 8.39 -6.91 14.05
C ALA A 171 8.46 -5.82 15.12
N LEU A 172 8.41 -4.55 14.72
CA LEU A 172 8.44 -3.42 15.65
C LEU A 172 7.23 -3.40 16.61
N ARG A 173 6.04 -3.74 16.12
CA ARG A 173 4.84 -3.86 16.97
C ARG A 173 4.96 -5.03 17.94
N PHE A 174 5.47 -6.18 17.49
CA PHE A 174 5.70 -7.35 18.31
C PHE A 174 6.67 -7.06 19.44
N ILE A 175 7.81 -6.43 19.13
CA ILE A 175 8.80 -6.03 20.14
C ILE A 175 8.20 -5.05 21.15
N ILE A 176 7.44 -4.03 20.70
CA ILE A 176 6.80 -3.09 21.61
C ILE A 176 5.77 -3.80 22.51
N ASN A 177 4.99 -4.73 21.95
CA ASN A 177 4.04 -5.51 22.73
C ASN A 177 4.75 -6.35 23.80
N ASN A 178 5.89 -6.97 23.48
CA ASN A 178 6.70 -7.70 24.46
C ASN A 178 7.17 -6.79 25.58
N LEU A 179 7.66 -5.58 25.28
CA LEU A 179 8.02 -4.59 26.31
C LEU A 179 6.83 -4.19 27.17
N VAL A 180 5.65 -3.99 26.56
CA VAL A 180 4.43 -3.63 27.30
C VAL A 180 4.08 -4.71 28.30
N GLN A 181 4.16 -5.99 27.90
CA GLN A 181 3.89 -7.13 28.79
C GLN A 181 4.99 -7.33 29.83
N ASN A 182 6.27 -7.33 29.42
CA ASN A 182 7.41 -7.62 30.30
C ASN A 182 7.58 -6.58 31.43
N TYR A 183 7.14 -5.34 31.20
CA TYR A 183 7.29 -4.23 32.13
C TYR A 183 5.95 -3.68 32.65
N ASP A 184 4.84 -4.41 32.43
CA ASP A 184 3.49 -4.03 32.85
C ASP A 184 3.15 -2.56 32.53
N LEU A 185 3.38 -2.15 31.29
CA LEU A 185 3.11 -0.78 30.85
C LEU A 185 1.60 -0.57 30.76
N THR A 186 1.13 0.57 31.29
CA THR A 186 -0.27 0.97 31.19
C THR A 186 -0.63 1.36 29.75
N PRO A 187 -1.91 1.38 29.36
CA PRO A 187 -2.33 1.83 28.02
C PRO A 187 -1.83 3.26 27.67
N SER A 188 -1.67 4.10 28.70
CA SER A 188 -1.12 5.44 28.56
C SER A 188 0.38 5.45 28.25
N GLU A 189 1.12 4.49 28.80
CA GLU A 189 2.56 4.31 28.58
C GLU A 189 2.82 3.61 27.24
N GLU A 190 2.03 2.58 26.91
CA GLU A 190 2.00 1.91 25.60
C GLU A 190 1.82 2.92 24.45
N PHE A 191 0.83 3.81 24.55
CA PHE A 191 0.64 4.86 23.55
C PHE A 191 1.90 5.71 23.35
N VAL A 192 2.53 6.13 24.46
CA VAL A 192 3.70 7.01 24.41
C VAL A 192 4.93 6.28 23.88
N ILE A 193 5.19 5.05 24.30
CA ILE A 193 6.34 4.27 23.81
C ILE A 193 6.21 4.00 22.32
N HIS A 194 5.01 3.67 21.82
CA HIS A 194 4.75 3.51 20.39
C HIS A 194 5.10 4.75 19.56
N LYS A 195 4.91 5.95 20.10
CA LYS A 195 5.24 7.21 19.42
C LYS A 195 6.73 7.53 19.52
N LEU A 196 7.33 7.28 20.68
CA LEU A 196 8.78 7.44 20.87
C LEU A 196 9.59 6.54 19.93
N VAL A 197 9.17 5.29 19.71
CA VAL A 197 9.88 4.39 18.79
C VAL A 197 9.76 4.87 17.34
N ARG A 198 8.63 5.49 16.98
CA ARG A 198 8.40 6.09 15.64
C ARG A 198 9.06 7.46 15.45
N GLY A 199 9.93 7.90 16.36
CA GLY A 199 10.68 9.14 16.20
C GLY A 199 9.95 10.41 16.67
N TYR A 200 8.69 10.33 17.12
CA TYR A 200 7.93 11.52 17.55
C TYR A 200 8.62 12.23 18.72
N ASP A 201 8.52 13.56 18.74
CA ASP A 201 8.94 14.38 19.86
C ASP A 201 7.81 14.54 20.91
N LEU A 202 8.15 15.09 22.07
CA LEU A 202 7.18 15.22 23.17
C LEU A 202 6.04 16.22 22.87
N LYS A 203 6.28 17.21 22.01
CA LYS A 203 5.28 18.20 21.60
C LYS A 203 4.27 17.57 20.66
N GLU A 204 4.75 16.76 19.73
CA GLU A 204 3.93 16.02 18.77
C GLU A 204 3.01 15.04 19.49
N ILE A 205 3.56 14.26 20.43
CA ILE A 205 2.79 13.32 21.25
C ILE A 205 1.74 14.05 22.09
N ALA A 206 2.10 15.18 22.70
CA ALA A 206 1.18 15.98 23.51
C ALA A 206 0.02 16.52 22.69
N ARG A 207 0.31 17.08 21.51
CA ARG A 207 -0.67 17.57 20.55
C ARG A 207 -1.60 16.46 20.07
N GLU A 208 -1.07 15.32 19.66
CA GLU A 208 -1.87 14.19 19.16
C GLU A 208 -2.79 13.64 20.25
N ARG A 209 -2.30 13.55 21.49
CA ARG A 209 -3.08 13.05 22.62
C ARG A 209 -4.05 14.09 23.21
N GLY A 210 -3.98 15.36 22.79
CA GLY A 210 -4.76 16.44 23.40
C GLY A 210 -4.39 16.72 24.85
N THR A 211 -3.10 16.62 25.19
CA THR A 211 -2.59 16.85 26.56
C THR A 211 -1.39 17.80 26.59
N THR A 212 -0.86 18.09 27.77
CA THR A 212 0.30 18.97 27.93
C THR A 212 1.62 18.21 27.76
N ILE A 213 2.67 18.90 27.30
CA ILE A 213 4.04 18.36 27.24
C ILE A 213 4.50 17.88 28.62
N HIS A 214 4.08 18.57 29.70
CA HIS A 214 4.41 18.18 31.06
C HIS A 214 3.82 16.81 31.43
N ALA A 215 2.57 16.55 31.05
CA ALA A 215 1.94 15.25 31.24
C ALA A 215 2.69 14.14 30.48
N ILE A 216 3.05 14.37 29.22
CA ILE A 216 3.84 13.40 28.44
C ILE A 216 5.21 13.15 29.10
N ARG A 217 5.91 14.19 29.57
CA ARG A 217 7.18 14.02 30.29
C ARG A 217 7.06 13.13 31.53
N LYS A 218 5.96 13.27 32.29
CA LYS A 218 5.68 12.42 33.44
C LYS A 218 5.53 10.95 33.04
N ILE A 219 4.80 10.69 31.95
CA ILE A 219 4.63 9.33 31.42
C ILE A 219 5.96 8.76 30.93
N VAL A 220 6.76 9.53 30.17
CA VAL A 220 8.09 9.10 29.71
C VAL A 220 9.01 8.74 30.88
N ARG A 221 9.01 9.53 31.96
CA ARG A 221 9.79 9.19 33.18
C ARG A 221 9.31 7.90 33.83
N SER A 222 8.00 7.65 33.83
CA SER A 222 7.43 6.40 34.34
C SER A 222 7.91 5.20 33.51
N ILE A 223 7.84 5.30 32.18
CA ILE A 223 8.36 4.28 31.25
C ILE A 223 9.84 4.00 31.53
N TYR A 224 10.67 5.05 31.57
CA TYR A 224 12.11 4.92 31.82
C TYR A 224 12.40 4.24 33.16
N LYS A 225 11.65 4.59 34.21
CA LYS A 225 11.76 3.95 35.52
C LYS A 225 11.39 2.46 35.46
N LYS A 226 10.29 2.10 34.79
CA LYS A 226 9.83 0.71 34.66
C LYS A 226 10.80 -0.16 33.85
N VAL A 227 11.30 0.38 32.74
CA VAL A 227 12.22 -0.32 31.83
C VAL A 227 13.67 -0.32 32.36
N GLY A 228 13.98 0.50 33.37
CA GLY A 228 15.31 0.60 33.97
C GLY A 228 16.33 1.35 33.12
N VAL A 229 15.87 2.38 32.39
CA VAL A 229 16.71 3.24 31.54
C VAL A 229 16.61 4.69 31.96
N GLN A 230 17.54 5.53 31.53
CA GLN A 230 17.57 6.97 31.84
C GLN A 230 17.33 7.85 30.60
N ARG A 231 17.60 7.31 29.41
CA ARG A 231 17.59 8.08 28.16
C ARG A 231 16.81 7.38 27.05
N ARG A 232 16.33 8.17 26.09
CA ARG A 232 15.62 7.65 24.91
C ARG A 232 16.48 6.68 24.11
N ALA A 233 17.77 6.99 23.95
CA ALA A 233 18.70 6.13 23.24
C ALA A 233 18.87 4.77 23.92
N GLU A 234 18.93 4.73 25.24
CA GLU A 234 19.00 3.48 26.03
C GLU A 234 17.70 2.68 25.93
N LEU A 235 16.55 3.37 25.98
CA LEU A 235 15.26 2.73 25.72
C LEU A 235 15.29 2.05 24.36
N LEU A 236 15.63 2.78 23.29
CA LEU A 236 15.71 2.26 21.93
C LEU A 236 16.71 1.10 21.81
N ALA A 237 17.89 1.20 22.43
CA ALA A 237 18.87 0.11 22.44
C ALA A 237 18.28 -1.17 23.03
N LYS A 238 17.59 -1.09 24.18
CA LYS A 238 16.88 -2.24 24.76
C LYS A 238 15.82 -2.85 23.84
N ILE A 239 15.13 -2.02 23.03
CA ILE A 239 14.13 -2.50 22.07
C ILE A 239 14.81 -3.34 20.97
N PHE A 240 16.02 -3.00 20.55
CA PHE A 240 16.73 -3.67 19.45
C PHE A 240 17.71 -4.76 19.90
N GLU A 241 17.91 -4.94 21.21
CA GLU A 241 18.76 -5.99 21.81
C GLU A 241 18.00 -7.28 22.18
N GLU A 242 16.65 -7.25 22.22
CA GLU A 242 15.78 -8.43 22.34
C GLU A 242 15.55 -9.12 21.00
#